data_AF-A0A973CY10-F1
#
_entry.id   AF-A0A973CY10-F1
#
_cell.length_a   1.000
_cell.length_b   1.000
_cell.length_c   1.000
_cell.angle_alpha   90.00
_cell.angle_beta   90.00
_cell.angle_gamma   90.00
#
_symmetry.space_group_name_H-M   'P 1'
#
loop_
_entity.id
_entity.type
_entity.pdbx_description
1 polymer ?
#
loop_
_entity_poly.entity_id
_entity_poly.type
_entity_poly.pdbx_seq_one_letter_code
_entity_poly.pdbx_strand_id
1 'polypeptide(L)' 'MPRTLIAGCGYVGSALAERLLARGQRVWGLRRSAAPLPEGVECIRA' A
#
# COMPACT_ATOMS: atom_id res chain seq x y z
N MET A 1 8.56 -11.76 9.09
CA MET A 1 7.50 -11.29 8.17
C MET A 1 8.02 -10.08 7.40
N PRO A 2 7.94 -10.06 6.07
CA PRO A 2 8.44 -8.95 5.25
C PRO A 2 7.61 -7.68 5.42
N ARG A 3 8.25 -6.55 5.16
CA ARG A 3 7.69 -5.20 5.24
C ARG A 3 7.88 -4.52 3.89
N THR A 4 6.81 -4.04 3.28
CA THR A 4 6.85 -3.50 1.91
C THR A 4 6.32 -2.08 1.86
N LEU A 5 7.09 -1.15 1.29
CA LEU A 5 6.64 0.19 0.93
C LEU A 5 6.34 0.23 -0.58
N ILE A 6 5.14 0.68 -0.94
CA ILE A 6 4.73 0.94 -2.32
C ILE A 6 4.71 2.45 -2.55
N ALA A 7 5.66 2.93 -3.35
CA ALA A 7 5.69 4.32 -3.81
C ALA A 7 4.86 4.46 -5.10
N GLY A 8 3.60 4.90 -4.95
CA GLY A 8 2.63 5.03 -6.04
C GLY A 8 1.47 4.03 -5.95
N CYS A 9 0.51 4.29 -5.05
CA CYS A 9 -0.72 3.50 -4.95
C CYS A 9 -1.85 4.02 -5.87
N GLY A 10 -1.62 3.91 -7.19
CA GLY A 10 -2.66 4.00 -8.20
C GLY A 10 -3.30 2.61 -8.45
N TYR A 11 -3.76 2.35 -9.67
CA TYR A 11 -4.35 1.04 -10.02
C TYR A 11 -3.44 -0.16 -9.69
N VAL A 12 -2.22 -0.17 -10.23
CA VAL A 12 -1.28 -1.29 -10.06
C VAL A 12 -0.80 -1.39 -8.61
N GLY A 13 -0.46 -0.26 -7.99
CA GLY A 13 0.02 -0.23 -6.61
C GLY A 13 -1.02 -0.73 -5.62
N SER A 14 -2.30 -0.38 -5.80
CA SER A 14 -3.40 -0.88 -4.97
C SER A 14 -3.62 -2.38 -5.15
N ALA A 15 -3.65 -2.87 -6.40
CA ALA A 15 -3.79 -4.30 -6.68
C ALA A 15 -2.62 -5.14 -6.12
N LEU A 16 -1.40 -4.59 -6.14
CA LEU A 16 -0.25 -5.21 -5.49
C LEU A 16 -0.43 -5.24 -3.96
N ALA A 17 -0.84 -4.13 -3.36
CA ALA A 17 -1.03 -4.02 -1.92
C ALA A 17 -2.03 -5.06 -1.38
N GLU A 18 -3.18 -5.21 -2.04
CA GLU A 18 -4.21 -6.20 -1.67
C GLU A 18 -3.65 -7.63 -1.67
N ARG A 19 -2.86 -8.00 -2.69
CA ARG A 19 -2.25 -9.34 -2.78
C ARG A 19 -1.19 -9.59 -1.71
N LEU A 20 -0.46 -8.55 -1.29
CA LEU A 20 0.53 -8.64 -0.22
C LEU A 20 -0.15 -8.72 1.15
N LEU A 21 -1.22 -7.97 1.37
CA LEU A 21 -2.05 -8.04 2.58
C LEU A 21 -2.71 -9.41 2.73
N ALA A 22 -3.26 -9.97 1.65
CA ALA A 22 -3.82 -11.34 1.65
C ALA A 22 -2.79 -12.43 1.99
N ARG A 23 -1.49 -12.14 1.82
CA ARG A 23 -0.38 -13.01 2.24
C ARG A 23 0.08 -12.77 3.69
N GLY A 24 -0.64 -11.93 4.45
CA GLY A 24 -0.29 -11.57 5.82
C GLY A 24 0.94 -10.66 5.92
N GLN A 25 1.32 -9.96 4.85
CA GLN A 25 2.44 -9.02 4.88
C GLN A 25 1.99 -7.65 5.39
N ARG A 26 2.92 -6.91 5.98
CA ARG A 26 2.68 -5.52 6.39
C ARG A 26 3.07 -4.58 5.26
N VAL A 27 2.12 -3.75 4.83
CA VAL A 27 2.24 -2.91 3.64
C VAL A 27 2.05 -1.45 4.00
N TRP A 28 2.95 -0.61 3.53
CA TRP A 28 2.85 0.84 3.56
C TRP A 28 2.68 1.40 2.16
N GLY A 29 1.90 2.48 2.05
CA GLY A 29 1.65 3.19 0.81
C GLY A 29 2.11 4.65 0.89
N LEU A 30 2.76 5.12 -0.17
CA LEU A 30 3.10 6.52 -0.39
C LEU A 30 2.47 6.98 -1.71
N ARG A 31 1.71 8.08 -1.70
CA ARG A 31 1.17 8.70 -2.92
C ARG A 31 0.99 10.21 -2.73
N ARG A 32 1.05 10.97 -3.83
CA ARG A 32 0.91 12.44 -3.84
C ARG A 32 -0.55 12.92 -3.69
N SER A 33 -1.51 12.16 -4.23
CA SER A 33 -2.92 12.55 -4.24
C SER A 33 -3.63 12.22 -2.92
N ALA A 34 -4.72 12.92 -2.62
CA ALA A 34 -5.55 12.70 -1.42
C ALA A 34 -6.50 11.48 -1.50
N ALA A 35 -6.54 10.75 -2.62
CA ALA A 35 -7.39 9.57 -2.74
C ALA A 35 -6.95 8.47 -1.75
N PRO A 36 -7.92 7.69 -1.21
CA PRO A 36 -7.66 6.71 -0.17
C PRO A 36 -6.71 5.60 -0.64
N LEU A 37 -6.05 4.96 0.32
CA LEU A 37 -5.32 3.71 0.12
C LEU A 37 -6.27 2.53 0.33
N PRO A 38 -5.93 1.33 -0.19
CA PRO A 38 -6.66 0.12 0.15
C PRO A 38 -6.69 -0.12 1.66
N GLU A 39 -7.76 -0.75 2.14
CA GLU A 39 -7.90 -1.11 3.55
C GLU A 39 -6.71 -1.98 4.01
N GLY A 40 -6.20 -1.70 5.22
CA GLY A 40 -5.04 -2.40 5.77
C GLY A 40 -3.68 -1.88 5.30
N VAL A 41 -3.62 -0.98 4.31
CA VAL A 41 -2.38 -0.29 3.93
C VAL A 41 -2.15 0.92 4.82
N GLU A 42 -1.02 0.97 5.51
CA GLU A 42 -0.62 2.12 6.33
C GLU A 42 -0.06 3.24 5.44
N CYS A 43 -0.59 4.46 5.56
CA CYS A 43 -0.05 5.60 4.82
C CYS A 43 1.26 6.11 5.45
N ILE A 44 2.30 6.28 4.64
CA ILE A 44 3.48 7.06 5.03
C ILE A 44 3.39 8.45 4.40
N ARG A 45 3.63 9.47 5.22
CA ARG A 45 3.73 10.87 4.81
C ARG A 45 5.20 11.27 4.91
N ALA A 46 5.71 11.92 3.88
CA ALA A 46 7.02 12.57 3.87
C ALA A 46 6.85 14.06 4.09
#